data_AF-A0A0P4VNA5-F1
#
_entry.id   AF-A0A0P4VNA5-F1
#
_cell.length_a   1.000
_cell.length_b   1.000
_cell.length_c   1.000
_cell.angle_alpha   90.00
_cell.angle_beta   90.00
_cell.angle_gamma   90.00
#
_symmetry.space_group_name_H-M   'P 1'
#
loop_
_entity.id
_entity.type
_entity.pdbx_description
1 polymer ?
#
loop_
_entity_poly.entity_id
_entity_poly.type
_entity_poly.pdbx_seq_one_letter_code
_entity_poly.pdbx_strand_id
1 'polypeptide(L)'
;MLHGDLYFGGVPSSVDAAAALKSQFSGCISDATLNGVIINFGNLTETRGALVGKCVLNLKLRPRPRPLPPPLRPSYEVTEGPPGVEETTTAPPITRPAPTDDCKLPLYAAEPKFTEKTGYRFGSSFGSRFEYSSIPVKLKNKYDFSIDVKTKANDGVIFFAFHNKNADFIALYLKEGKINYGFDCGSGDALLVSDRVVNDNKWHKIGFKRQAENGYLIIDDYVVAEGSSRGNTRTLNVTPPYYLGGLDPRMRQDPVLALKGVNASFEGCLRYFKVNGHDISSGTSFGVLPCVDTIEEGIYFSPDGGYIKQRERFKVGVKFEVELNIKPRSLSGLLLSIHARKDYLVLELVNGTVRMTVENGAGEITSTYIPPDTSLLCDGHWHTIKAIKSKHVITLAVDNDFKDPVQGKRSPSVDTLHTLYLGGHPNPKKLPG
;
A
#
# COMPACT_ATOMS: atom_id res chain seq x y z
N MET A 1 -27.67 11.65 19.94
CA MET A 1 -28.35 10.62 19.13
C MET A 1 -29.18 11.30 18.06
N LEU A 2 -29.43 10.59 16.94
CA LEU A 2 -30.13 10.97 15.70
C LEU A 2 -29.24 11.75 14.72
N HIS A 3 -28.56 11.05 13.81
CA HIS A 3 -29.00 10.49 12.51
C HIS A 3 -28.79 11.50 11.38
N GLY A 4 -27.76 11.24 10.57
CA GLY A 4 -27.55 11.83 9.27
C GLY A 4 -27.19 10.70 8.33
N ASP A 5 -27.95 10.61 7.24
CA ASP A 5 -28.01 9.45 6.37
C ASP A 5 -26.68 9.14 5.67
N LEU A 6 -26.35 7.86 5.66
CA LEU A 6 -25.17 7.28 5.01
C LEU A 6 -25.58 6.83 3.61
N TYR A 7 -25.19 7.59 2.59
CA TYR A 7 -25.43 7.22 1.20
C TYR A 7 -24.21 6.51 0.62
N PHE A 8 -24.42 5.33 0.04
CA PHE A 8 -23.45 4.64 -0.81
C PHE A 8 -23.89 4.76 -2.26
N GLY A 9 -23.03 5.31 -3.14
CA GLY A 9 -23.19 5.18 -4.59
C GLY A 9 -23.79 6.36 -5.37
N GLY A 10 -24.02 7.54 -4.77
CA GLY A 10 -24.44 8.74 -5.50
C GLY A 10 -25.34 9.67 -4.71
N VAL A 11 -25.40 10.94 -5.13
CA VAL A 11 -26.20 12.03 -4.53
C VAL A 11 -27.41 12.32 -5.44
N PRO A 12 -28.60 12.67 -4.90
CA PRO A 12 -29.79 12.95 -5.70
C PRO A 12 -29.62 14.08 -6.73
N SER A 13 -30.39 14.00 -7.82
CA SER A 13 -30.35 14.86 -9.01
C SER A 13 -30.70 16.36 -8.82
N SER A 14 -30.88 16.81 -7.58
CA SER A 14 -31.12 18.21 -7.22
C SER A 14 -29.88 18.93 -6.68
N VAL A 15 -28.72 18.28 -6.68
CA VAL A 15 -27.44 18.87 -6.28
C VAL A 15 -26.52 18.89 -7.48
N ASP A 16 -26.12 20.08 -7.91
CA ASP A 16 -25.12 20.28 -8.96
C ASP A 16 -23.78 19.67 -8.51
N ALA A 17 -23.48 18.49 -9.04
CA ALA A 17 -22.36 17.65 -8.65
C ALA A 17 -20.99 18.26 -9.03
N ALA A 18 -20.97 19.30 -9.87
CA ALA A 18 -19.73 19.97 -10.27
C ALA A 18 -19.18 20.95 -9.21
N ALA A 19 -20.01 21.40 -8.26
CA ALA A 19 -19.63 22.44 -7.30
C ALA A 19 -19.34 21.93 -5.86
N ALA A 20 -19.38 20.61 -5.60
CA ALA A 20 -19.45 20.05 -4.25
C ALA A 20 -18.21 19.31 -3.71
N LEU A 21 -17.03 19.45 -4.34
CA LEU A 21 -15.79 18.79 -3.89
C LEU A 21 -14.64 19.80 -3.76
N LYS A 22 -14.20 20.08 -2.52
CA LYS A 22 -12.76 20.31 -2.29
C LYS A 22 -12.08 18.99 -2.64
N SER A 23 -11.56 18.88 -3.87
CA SER A 23 -11.15 17.61 -4.44
C SER A 23 -9.98 17.02 -3.65
N GLN A 24 -10.09 15.74 -3.29
CA GLN A 24 -8.95 15.00 -2.74
C GLN A 24 -7.88 14.86 -3.83
N PHE A 25 -6.60 14.78 -3.46
CA PHE A 25 -5.55 14.63 -4.46
C PHE A 25 -5.70 13.30 -5.19
N SER A 26 -5.58 13.33 -6.52
CA SER A 26 -5.49 12.13 -7.34
C SER A 26 -4.15 12.12 -8.08
N GLY A 27 -3.37 11.09 -7.83
CA GLY A 27 -2.00 11.00 -8.34
C GLY A 27 -1.04 10.40 -7.33
N CYS A 28 0.25 10.67 -7.53
CA CYS A 28 1.35 10.06 -6.78
C CYS A 28 2.06 11.09 -5.92
N ILE A 29 2.50 10.68 -4.73
CA ILE A 29 3.49 11.43 -3.92
C ILE A 29 4.64 10.48 -3.56
N SER A 30 5.87 10.71 -4.04
CA SER A 30 7.02 9.82 -3.75
C SER A 30 7.81 10.26 -2.53
N ASP A 31 8.51 11.37 -2.65
CA ASP A 31 9.40 11.92 -1.64
C ASP A 31 8.71 13.11 -0.99
N ALA A 32 8.73 13.11 0.34
CA ALA A 32 8.24 14.22 1.12
C ALA A 32 9.24 14.53 2.23
N THR A 33 9.66 15.79 2.32
CA THR A 33 10.53 16.27 3.39
C THR A 33 9.78 17.33 4.18
N LEU A 34 9.74 17.18 5.50
CA LEU A 34 9.09 18.11 6.41
C LEU A 34 10.11 18.67 7.40
N ASN A 35 10.34 19.98 7.35
CA ASN A 35 11.34 20.68 8.17
C ASN A 35 12.74 20.03 8.11
N GLY A 36 13.16 19.59 6.92
CA GLY A 36 14.44 18.91 6.70
C GLY A 36 14.48 17.44 7.12
N VAL A 37 13.36 16.88 7.61
CA VAL A 37 13.24 15.47 7.98
C VAL A 37 12.45 14.72 6.92
N ILE A 38 13.04 13.65 6.38
CA ILE A 38 12.38 12.77 5.39
C ILE A 38 11.15 12.13 6.05
N ILE A 39 10.00 12.22 5.38
CA ILE A 39 8.79 11.49 5.74
C ILE A 39 8.95 10.06 5.22
N ASN A 40 9.19 9.13 6.15
CA ASN A 40 9.21 7.70 5.82
C ASN A 40 7.79 7.14 5.85
N PHE A 41 7.23 6.94 4.66
CA PHE A 41 5.89 6.39 4.51
C PHE A 41 5.75 4.90 4.84
N GLY A 42 6.84 4.17 5.06
CA GLY A 42 6.83 2.78 5.53
C GLY A 42 6.50 2.63 7.03
N ASN A 43 6.53 3.72 7.81
CA ASN A 43 6.27 3.73 9.24
C ASN A 43 4.96 4.44 9.64
N LEU A 44 4.01 4.53 8.70
CA LEU A 44 2.75 5.23 8.92
C LEU A 44 1.85 4.45 9.88
N THR A 45 1.22 5.20 10.80
CA THR A 45 0.34 4.64 11.82
C THR A 45 -1.10 4.45 11.34
N GLU A 46 -1.57 5.23 10.36
CA GLU A 46 -2.89 5.06 9.73
C GLU A 46 -2.92 5.62 8.29
N THR A 47 -3.35 4.77 7.36
CA THR A 47 -3.62 5.10 5.95
C THR A 47 -5.02 4.63 5.59
N ARG A 48 -5.87 5.49 5.02
CA ARG A 48 -7.18 5.09 4.47
C ARG A 48 -7.29 5.58 3.03
N GLY A 49 -7.68 4.71 2.10
CA GLY A 49 -7.89 5.06 0.68
C GLY A 49 -6.63 5.36 -0.14
N ALA A 50 -5.49 5.65 0.50
CA ALA A 50 -4.19 5.79 -0.14
C ALA A 50 -3.50 4.43 -0.31
N LEU A 51 -2.95 4.16 -1.49
CA LEU A 51 -2.16 2.97 -1.80
C LEU A 51 -0.67 3.31 -1.67
N VAL A 52 -0.07 2.91 -0.56
CA VAL A 52 1.36 3.15 -0.29
C VAL A 52 2.23 2.34 -1.28
N GLY A 53 3.34 2.93 -1.73
CA GLY A 53 4.34 2.25 -2.55
C GLY A 53 3.89 1.89 -3.98
N LYS A 54 2.90 2.59 -4.54
CA LYS A 54 2.52 2.50 -5.97
C LYS A 54 2.10 3.82 -6.57
N CYS A 55 2.39 3.93 -7.87
CA CYS A 55 1.58 4.57 -8.90
C CYS A 55 1.70 3.79 -10.21
N VAL A 56 0.68 3.71 -11.08
CA VAL A 56 0.70 2.79 -12.25
C VAL A 56 0.53 3.52 -13.57
N LEU A 57 1.44 3.30 -14.52
CA LEU A 57 1.34 3.83 -15.88
C LEU A 57 0.49 2.99 -16.82
N ASN A 58 -0.26 3.74 -17.64
CA ASN A 58 -0.80 3.44 -18.96
C ASN A 58 -0.54 2.04 -19.54
N LEU A 59 -1.61 1.27 -19.72
CA LEU A 59 -1.67 0.19 -20.69
C LEU A 59 -2.77 0.48 -21.71
N LYS A 60 -2.40 0.58 -22.98
CA LYS A 60 -3.33 0.72 -24.11
C LYS A 60 -4.34 -0.45 -24.10
N LEU A 61 -5.62 -0.12 -23.97
CA LEU A 61 -6.71 -1.08 -24.05
C LEU A 61 -6.95 -1.48 -25.51
N ARG A 62 -6.91 -2.79 -25.81
CA ARG A 62 -7.60 -3.36 -26.98
C ARG A 62 -8.92 -4.00 -26.49
N PRO A 63 -10.03 -3.91 -27.26
CA PRO A 63 -11.28 -4.57 -26.89
C PRO A 63 -11.13 -6.09 -26.98
N ARG A 64 -11.68 -6.83 -26.01
CA ARG A 64 -11.78 -8.30 -26.09
C ARG A 64 -13.05 -8.72 -26.86
N PRO A 65 -13.03 -9.84 -27.60
CA PRO A 65 -14.24 -10.42 -28.19
C PRO A 65 -15.12 -11.08 -27.10
N ARG A 66 -16.43 -11.12 -27.34
CA ARG A 66 -17.41 -11.78 -26.44
C ARG A 66 -17.26 -13.31 -26.47
N PRO A 67 -17.46 -14.02 -25.35
CA PRO A 67 -17.53 -15.47 -25.35
C PRO A 67 -18.85 -15.98 -25.95
N LEU A 68 -18.79 -17.10 -26.66
CA LEU A 68 -19.95 -17.84 -27.16
C LEU A 68 -20.66 -18.59 -26.00
N PRO A 69 -22.00 -18.74 -26.04
CA PRO A 69 -22.73 -19.45 -25.01
C PRO A 69 -22.50 -20.99 -25.09
N PRO A 70 -22.53 -21.69 -23.94
CA PRO A 70 -22.36 -23.14 -23.87
C PRO A 70 -23.61 -23.93 -24.33
N PRO A 71 -23.46 -25.20 -24.75
CA PRO A 71 -24.55 -26.00 -25.30
C PRO A 71 -25.46 -26.59 -24.21
N LEU A 72 -26.75 -26.65 -24.52
CA LEU A 72 -27.85 -27.16 -23.68
C LEU A 72 -27.72 -28.67 -23.40
N ARG A 73 -28.03 -29.09 -22.16
CA ARG A 73 -28.32 -30.48 -21.79
C ARG A 73 -29.75 -30.63 -21.26
N PRO A 74 -30.38 -31.82 -21.38
CA PRO A 74 -31.82 -31.99 -21.23
C PRO A 74 -32.28 -32.17 -19.77
N SER A 75 -33.56 -31.87 -19.62
CA SER A 75 -34.42 -31.78 -18.43
C SER A 75 -34.52 -33.01 -17.54
N TYR A 76 -34.67 -32.75 -16.23
CA TYR A 76 -35.46 -33.57 -15.32
C TYR A 76 -36.37 -32.66 -14.48
N GLU A 77 -37.67 -32.90 -14.55
CA GLU A 77 -38.73 -32.27 -13.75
C GLU A 77 -38.74 -32.83 -12.33
N VAL A 78 -38.88 -31.98 -11.30
CA VAL A 78 -39.62 -32.29 -10.06
C VAL A 78 -40.12 -30.98 -9.40
N THR A 79 -41.44 -30.82 -9.47
CA THR A 79 -42.44 -30.13 -8.60
C THR A 79 -42.16 -28.80 -7.89
N GLU A 80 -43.10 -27.87 -8.16
CA GLU A 80 -43.28 -26.53 -7.62
C GLU A 80 -43.54 -26.47 -6.09
N GLY A 81 -42.88 -25.52 -5.44
CA GLY A 81 -43.30 -24.89 -4.19
C GLY A 81 -43.29 -23.36 -4.37
N PRO A 82 -44.10 -22.60 -3.60
CA PRO A 82 -44.41 -21.19 -3.89
C PRO A 82 -43.18 -20.27 -3.79
N PRO A 83 -43.14 -19.17 -4.56
CA PRO A 83 -41.94 -18.36 -4.73
C PRO A 83 -41.63 -17.53 -3.47
N GLY A 84 -40.56 -17.92 -2.77
CA GLY A 84 -39.79 -17.00 -1.96
C GLY A 84 -38.96 -16.13 -2.88
N VAL A 85 -39.15 -14.81 -2.79
CA VAL A 85 -38.35 -13.82 -3.52
C VAL A 85 -36.94 -13.84 -2.94
N GLU A 86 -36.01 -14.55 -3.59
CA GLU A 86 -34.58 -14.35 -3.39
C GLU A 86 -34.17 -13.10 -4.15
N GLU A 87 -34.07 -11.98 -3.43
CA GLU A 87 -33.41 -10.77 -3.92
C GLU A 87 -31.94 -11.08 -4.19
N THR A 88 -31.63 -11.37 -5.46
CA THR A 88 -30.26 -11.37 -5.95
C THR A 88 -29.78 -9.93 -5.96
N THR A 89 -29.14 -9.49 -4.87
CA THR A 89 -28.44 -8.20 -4.79
C THR A 89 -27.22 -8.25 -5.71
N THR A 90 -27.45 -8.07 -7.00
CA THR A 90 -26.42 -7.64 -7.94
C THR A 90 -26.11 -6.19 -7.60
N ALA A 91 -24.99 -5.97 -6.91
CA ALA A 91 -24.46 -4.63 -6.73
C ALA A 91 -24.33 -3.97 -8.12
N PRO A 92 -24.90 -2.77 -8.33
CA PRO A 92 -24.81 -2.11 -9.62
C PRO A 92 -23.35 -1.86 -9.99
N PRO A 93 -22.97 -1.94 -11.28
CA PRO A 93 -21.64 -1.57 -11.72
C PRO A 93 -21.41 -0.10 -11.33
N ILE A 94 -20.34 0.18 -10.59
CA ILE A 94 -19.90 1.55 -10.32
C ILE A 94 -19.58 2.18 -11.68
N THR A 95 -20.48 2.99 -12.22
CA THR A 95 -20.24 3.84 -13.38
C THR A 95 -19.26 4.93 -12.97
N ARG A 96 -17.96 4.67 -13.17
CA ARG A 96 -16.92 5.67 -12.97
C ARG A 96 -17.18 6.84 -13.93
N PRO A 97 -17.21 8.10 -13.45
CA PRO A 97 -17.37 9.25 -14.32
C PRO A 97 -16.29 9.27 -15.41
N ALA A 98 -16.65 9.75 -16.60
CA ALA A 98 -15.69 9.93 -17.69
C ALA A 98 -14.58 10.92 -17.26
N PRO A 99 -13.34 10.78 -17.78
CA PRO A 99 -12.26 11.71 -17.46
C PRO A 99 -12.62 13.10 -18.01
N THR A 100 -12.71 14.11 -17.16
CA THR A 100 -13.03 15.49 -17.56
C THR A 100 -11.85 16.45 -17.40
N ASP A 101 -10.63 15.96 -17.20
CA ASP A 101 -9.42 16.80 -17.11
C ASP A 101 -8.45 16.43 -18.24
N ASP A 102 -7.89 17.42 -18.94
CA ASP A 102 -6.88 17.32 -20.02
C ASP A 102 -5.52 16.73 -19.59
N CYS A 103 -5.47 16.05 -18.44
CA CYS A 103 -4.24 15.47 -17.91
C CYS A 103 -3.79 14.25 -18.72
N LYS A 104 -2.47 14.11 -18.90
CA LYS A 104 -1.89 13.05 -19.74
C LYS A 104 -2.10 11.64 -19.17
N LEU A 105 -2.21 11.54 -17.85
CA LEU A 105 -2.47 10.29 -17.15
C LEU A 105 -3.96 10.15 -16.85
N PRO A 106 -4.53 8.93 -16.94
CA PRO A 106 -5.93 8.72 -16.61
C PRO A 106 -6.16 8.97 -15.12
N LEU A 107 -7.31 9.58 -14.82
CA LEU A 107 -7.77 9.92 -13.47
C LEU A 107 -7.70 8.71 -12.52
N TYR A 108 -8.15 7.54 -12.98
CA TYR A 108 -7.94 6.27 -12.30
C TYR A 108 -6.71 5.55 -12.85
N ALA A 109 -5.79 5.16 -11.98
CA ALA A 109 -4.68 4.27 -12.33
C ALA A 109 -5.21 2.95 -12.91
N ALA A 110 -4.58 2.47 -13.98
CA ALA A 110 -4.92 1.17 -14.56
C ALA A 110 -4.57 0.06 -13.56
N GLU A 111 -5.50 -0.85 -13.29
CA GLU A 111 -5.19 -2.03 -12.49
C GLU A 111 -4.26 -2.96 -13.28
N PRO A 112 -3.09 -3.33 -12.73
CA PRO A 112 -2.24 -4.30 -13.39
C PRO A 112 -2.95 -5.64 -13.47
N LYS A 113 -3.01 -6.23 -14.67
CA LYS A 113 -3.62 -7.54 -14.85
C LYS A 113 -2.76 -8.60 -14.20
N PHE A 114 -3.30 -9.29 -13.21
CA PHE A 114 -2.66 -10.47 -12.64
C PHE A 114 -2.53 -11.58 -13.69
N THR A 115 -1.35 -12.18 -13.74
CA THR A 115 -1.12 -13.49 -14.33
C THR A 115 -0.31 -14.33 -13.34
N GLU A 116 -0.40 -15.66 -13.41
CA GLU A 116 0.43 -16.51 -12.55
C GLU A 116 1.93 -16.24 -12.73
N LYS A 117 2.35 -15.85 -13.94
CA LYS A 117 3.73 -15.48 -14.26
C LYS A 117 4.19 -14.20 -13.58
N THR A 118 3.30 -13.22 -13.41
CA THR A 118 3.66 -11.97 -12.72
C THR A 118 3.82 -12.19 -11.22
N GLY A 119 2.99 -13.05 -10.63
CA GLY A 119 3.00 -13.26 -9.18
C GLY A 119 2.41 -12.09 -8.40
N TYR A 120 2.73 -12.08 -7.12
CA TYR A 120 2.22 -11.15 -6.12
C TYR A 120 3.34 -10.30 -5.53
N ARG A 121 3.08 -9.01 -5.38
CA ARG A 121 3.97 -8.04 -4.74
C ARG A 121 3.52 -7.79 -3.30
N PHE A 122 4.50 -7.77 -2.41
CA PHE A 122 4.40 -7.52 -0.99
C PHE A 122 5.27 -6.30 -0.61
N GLY A 123 5.00 -5.72 0.56
CA GLY A 123 5.72 -4.59 1.12
C GLY A 123 5.20 -3.21 0.67
N SER A 124 4.37 -3.15 -0.38
CA SER A 124 3.75 -1.88 -0.80
C SER A 124 2.76 -1.35 0.24
N SER A 125 1.98 -2.23 0.87
CA SER A 125 1.00 -1.85 1.89
C SER A 125 1.43 -2.35 3.26
N PHE A 126 1.20 -1.55 4.30
CA PHE A 126 1.47 -1.95 5.67
C PHE A 126 0.73 -3.25 6.04
N GLY A 127 1.48 -4.26 6.51
CA GLY A 127 0.92 -5.56 6.87
C GLY A 127 0.52 -6.43 5.69
N SER A 128 1.05 -6.17 4.49
CA SER A 128 0.73 -6.97 3.31
C SER A 128 1.14 -8.43 3.48
N ARG A 129 0.22 -9.37 3.24
CA ARG A 129 0.47 -10.80 3.42
C ARG A 129 -0.63 -11.66 2.80
N PHE A 130 -0.35 -12.94 2.62
CA PHE A 130 -1.38 -13.98 2.53
C PHE A 130 -1.47 -14.74 3.85
N GLU A 131 -2.67 -15.16 4.19
CA GLU A 131 -2.96 -16.08 5.28
C GLU A 131 -3.67 -17.33 4.71
N TYR A 132 -3.05 -18.49 4.90
CA TYR A 132 -3.65 -19.77 4.54
C TYR A 132 -4.20 -20.45 5.78
N SER A 133 -5.47 -20.88 5.73
CA SER A 133 -6.12 -21.64 6.81
C SER A 133 -5.76 -23.13 6.78
N SER A 134 -5.24 -23.63 5.67
CA SER A 134 -4.83 -25.01 5.51
C SER A 134 -3.71 -25.14 4.47
N ILE A 135 -2.96 -26.23 4.55
CA ILE A 135 -1.94 -26.65 3.60
C ILE A 135 -2.36 -28.03 3.08
N PRO A 136 -2.27 -28.33 1.78
CA PRO A 136 -2.81 -29.57 1.19
C PRO A 136 -2.06 -30.85 1.60
N VAL A 137 -1.10 -30.76 2.53
CA VAL A 137 -0.29 -31.89 3.00
C VAL A 137 -0.05 -31.82 4.51
N LYS A 138 0.20 -32.98 5.13
CA LYS A 138 0.58 -33.07 6.54
C LYS A 138 2.07 -32.74 6.70
N LEU A 139 2.38 -31.64 7.41
CA LEU A 139 3.75 -31.17 7.64
C LEU A 139 4.53 -31.93 8.74
N LYS A 140 3.85 -32.89 9.41
CA LYS A 140 4.32 -33.51 10.66
C LYS A 140 5.67 -34.21 10.57
N ASN A 141 5.91 -35.00 9.52
CA ASN A 141 7.14 -35.81 9.40
C ASN A 141 8.07 -35.31 8.30
N LYS A 142 7.52 -34.65 7.27
CA LYS A 142 8.26 -34.12 6.13
C LYS A 142 7.47 -33.03 5.43
N TYR A 143 8.17 -32.18 4.71
CA TYR A 143 7.61 -31.23 3.75
C TYR A 143 8.66 -30.83 2.72
N ASP A 144 8.21 -30.38 1.57
CA ASP A 144 9.03 -29.83 0.50
C ASP A 144 8.33 -28.59 -0.06
N PHE A 145 8.68 -27.41 0.44
CA PHE A 145 8.14 -26.16 -0.06
C PHE A 145 9.04 -25.58 -1.14
N SER A 146 8.43 -24.92 -2.12
CA SER A 146 9.15 -24.12 -3.11
C SER A 146 8.42 -22.81 -3.40
N ILE A 147 9.19 -21.76 -3.69
CA ILE A 147 8.67 -20.44 -4.03
C ILE A 147 9.68 -19.67 -4.87
N ASP A 148 9.19 -18.93 -5.87
CA ASP A 148 10.01 -17.99 -6.62
C ASP A 148 10.02 -16.64 -5.90
N VAL A 149 11.21 -16.05 -5.73
CA VAL A 149 11.44 -14.78 -5.03
C VAL A 149 12.14 -13.80 -5.95
N LYS A 150 11.67 -12.54 -6.00
CA LYS A 150 12.36 -11.42 -6.67
C LYS A 150 12.32 -10.18 -5.78
N THR A 151 13.46 -9.64 -5.38
CA THR A 151 13.52 -8.50 -4.45
C THR A 151 14.82 -7.69 -4.57
N LYS A 152 14.81 -6.46 -4.06
CA LYS A 152 15.98 -5.63 -3.74
C LYS A 152 16.16 -5.40 -2.23
N ALA A 153 15.18 -5.81 -1.43
CA ALA A 153 15.22 -5.62 0.02
C ALA A 153 16.36 -6.43 0.64
N ASN A 154 16.88 -5.96 1.77
CA ASN A 154 17.90 -6.71 2.53
C ASN A 154 17.27 -7.69 3.52
N ASP A 155 16.08 -7.38 4.04
CA ASP A 155 15.44 -8.12 5.12
C ASP A 155 13.93 -8.25 4.90
N GLY A 156 13.32 -9.34 5.35
CA GLY A 156 11.87 -9.52 5.27
C GLY A 156 11.40 -10.97 5.46
N VAL A 157 10.26 -11.16 6.12
CA VAL A 157 9.65 -12.49 6.31
C VAL A 157 8.94 -12.98 5.05
N ILE A 158 9.40 -14.09 4.47
CA ILE A 158 8.83 -14.69 3.25
C ILE A 158 7.74 -15.71 3.60
N PHE A 159 8.01 -16.63 4.52
CA PHE A 159 7.04 -17.63 4.98
C PHE A 159 7.19 -17.87 6.48
N PHE A 160 6.08 -18.02 7.19
CA PHE A 160 6.11 -18.31 8.61
C PHE A 160 4.92 -19.17 9.05
N ALA A 161 5.21 -20.20 9.84
CA ALA A 161 4.23 -21.10 10.45
C ALA A 161 4.73 -21.51 11.84
N PHE A 162 3.84 -21.52 12.84
CA PHE A 162 4.24 -21.79 14.22
C PHE A 162 3.12 -22.45 15.01
N HIS A 163 3.45 -22.92 16.21
CA HIS A 163 2.48 -23.34 17.21
C HIS A 163 2.33 -22.29 18.31
N ASN A 164 1.11 -21.95 18.69
CA ASN A 164 0.86 -20.88 19.67
C ASN A 164 1.32 -21.22 21.12
N LYS A 165 1.71 -22.47 21.39
CA LYS A 165 2.06 -22.95 22.74
C LYS A 165 3.36 -23.76 22.82
N ASN A 166 3.91 -24.16 21.67
CA ASN A 166 5.10 -25.01 21.59
C ASN A 166 6.17 -24.25 20.80
N ALA A 167 7.42 -24.66 20.94
CA ALA A 167 8.52 -24.07 20.19
C ALA A 167 8.47 -24.39 18.68
N ASP A 168 7.61 -25.32 18.24
CA ASP A 168 7.52 -25.77 16.85
C ASP A 168 7.27 -24.62 15.86
N PHE A 169 8.19 -24.41 14.90
CA PHE A 169 8.03 -23.42 13.84
C PHE A 169 8.70 -23.81 12.51
N ILE A 170 8.30 -23.11 11.45
CA ILE A 170 8.95 -23.03 10.14
C ILE A 170 9.07 -21.55 9.80
N ALA A 171 10.27 -21.09 9.45
CA ALA A 171 10.53 -19.72 9.04
C ALA A 171 11.41 -19.70 7.80
N LEU A 172 10.96 -19.01 6.75
CA LEU A 172 11.78 -18.60 5.62
C LEU A 172 11.80 -17.07 5.59
N TYR A 173 12.99 -16.48 5.62
CA TYR A 173 13.14 -15.04 5.64
C TYR A 173 14.44 -14.59 4.97
N LEU A 174 14.42 -13.35 4.51
CA LEU A 174 15.58 -12.65 4.00
C LEU A 174 16.27 -11.93 5.16
N LYS A 175 17.60 -12.03 5.22
CA LYS A 175 18.42 -11.23 6.13
C LYS A 175 19.75 -10.89 5.46
N GLU A 176 20.12 -9.62 5.42
CA GLU A 176 21.32 -9.14 4.71
C GLU A 176 21.41 -9.66 3.27
N GLY A 177 20.26 -9.75 2.58
CA GLY A 177 20.15 -10.25 1.20
C GLY A 177 20.26 -11.78 1.05
N LYS A 178 20.54 -12.52 2.14
CA LYS A 178 20.65 -13.98 2.15
C LYS A 178 19.35 -14.64 2.60
N ILE A 179 19.08 -15.83 2.07
CA ILE A 179 17.94 -16.64 2.50
C ILE A 179 18.31 -17.40 3.77
N ASN A 180 17.45 -17.27 4.77
CA ASN A 180 17.53 -17.96 6.04
C ASN A 180 16.31 -18.87 6.18
N TYR A 181 16.57 -20.14 6.45
CA TYR A 181 15.55 -21.15 6.69
C TYR A 181 15.76 -21.73 8.09
N GLY A 182 14.81 -21.46 8.97
CA GLY A 182 14.79 -21.96 10.34
C GLY A 182 13.61 -22.90 10.58
N PHE A 183 13.83 -23.92 11.40
CA PHE A 183 12.75 -24.77 11.90
C PHE A 183 13.10 -25.36 13.27
N ASP A 184 12.09 -25.60 14.11
CA ASP A 184 12.24 -26.31 15.38
C ASP A 184 11.17 -27.40 15.46
N CYS A 185 11.56 -28.62 15.83
CA CYS A 185 10.65 -29.74 16.04
C CYS A 185 10.22 -29.92 17.51
N GLY A 186 10.52 -28.97 18.39
CA GLY A 186 10.17 -28.95 19.81
C GLY A 186 11.32 -29.29 20.77
N SER A 187 12.53 -29.56 20.27
CA SER A 187 13.72 -29.87 21.08
C SER A 187 14.96 -29.05 20.71
N GLY A 188 14.79 -28.02 19.87
CA GLY A 188 15.82 -27.06 19.53
C GLY A 188 15.87 -26.78 18.03
N ASP A 189 16.15 -25.53 17.70
CA ASP A 189 16.11 -25.01 16.34
C ASP A 189 17.29 -25.46 15.48
N ALA A 190 17.01 -25.59 14.18
CA ALA A 190 18.00 -25.59 13.12
C ALA A 190 17.90 -24.26 12.36
N LEU A 191 19.05 -23.70 11.96
CA LEU A 191 19.12 -22.52 11.10
C LEU A 191 20.08 -22.79 9.94
N LEU A 192 19.55 -22.75 8.73
CA LEU A 192 20.28 -22.91 7.49
C LEU A 192 20.32 -21.55 6.77
N VAL A 193 21.52 -21.09 6.42
CA VAL A 193 21.73 -19.78 5.78
C VAL A 193 22.41 -19.99 4.44
N SER A 194 21.90 -19.34 3.39
CA SER A 194 22.53 -19.41 2.07
C SER A 194 23.91 -18.77 2.07
N ASP A 195 24.81 -19.35 1.27
CA ASP A 195 26.14 -18.80 1.00
C ASP A 195 26.10 -17.54 0.12
N ARG A 196 25.06 -17.44 -0.72
CA ARG A 196 24.81 -16.37 -1.69
C ARG A 196 23.66 -15.44 -1.31
N VAL A 197 23.72 -14.23 -1.86
CA VAL A 197 22.64 -13.23 -1.80
C VAL A 197 21.68 -13.38 -2.98
N VAL A 198 20.41 -13.01 -2.79
CA VAL A 198 19.33 -13.15 -3.81
C VAL A 198 18.55 -11.85 -4.05
N ASN A 199 19.02 -10.73 -3.50
CA ASN A 199 18.38 -9.42 -3.61
C ASN A 199 18.85 -8.61 -4.84
N ASP A 200 19.11 -9.29 -5.96
CA ASP A 200 19.59 -8.69 -7.21
C ASP A 200 18.45 -8.25 -8.16
N ASN A 201 17.21 -8.29 -7.67
CA ASN A 201 15.97 -8.05 -8.42
C ASN A 201 15.71 -9.01 -9.59
N LYS A 202 16.30 -10.20 -9.58
CA LYS A 202 15.93 -11.30 -10.49
C LYS A 202 15.14 -12.37 -9.75
N TRP A 203 14.48 -13.24 -10.52
CA TRP A 203 13.76 -14.37 -9.96
C TRP A 203 14.73 -15.47 -9.56
N HIS A 204 14.66 -15.87 -8.29
CA HIS A 204 15.36 -17.04 -7.74
C HIS A 204 14.34 -18.05 -7.23
N LYS A 205 14.53 -19.33 -7.52
CA LYS A 205 13.68 -20.40 -7.03
C LYS A 205 14.24 -20.91 -5.70
N ILE A 206 13.49 -20.70 -4.62
CA ILE A 206 13.87 -21.08 -3.26
C ILE A 206 13.09 -22.33 -2.86
N GLY A 207 13.80 -23.40 -2.56
CA GLY A 207 13.26 -24.63 -1.98
C GLY A 207 13.68 -24.79 -0.53
N PHE A 208 12.76 -25.15 0.35
CA PHE A 208 13.05 -25.46 1.75
C PHE A 208 12.30 -26.72 2.14
N LYS A 209 13.06 -27.76 2.46
CA LYS A 209 12.53 -29.10 2.71
C LYS A 209 13.00 -29.60 4.08
N ARG A 210 12.18 -30.47 4.67
CA ARG A 210 12.50 -31.20 5.90
C ARG A 210 12.09 -32.65 5.75
N GLN A 211 12.92 -33.55 6.25
CA GLN A 211 12.63 -34.96 6.43
C GLN A 211 13.11 -35.39 7.83
N ALA A 212 12.15 -35.68 8.71
CA ALA A 212 12.41 -35.88 10.13
C ALA A 212 13.22 -34.70 10.71
N GLU A 213 14.32 -34.92 11.41
CA GLU A 213 15.16 -33.86 11.97
C GLU A 213 15.97 -33.08 10.92
N ASN A 214 16.15 -33.63 9.71
CA ASN A 214 17.05 -33.06 8.70
C ASN A 214 16.33 -32.07 7.78
N GLY A 215 16.94 -30.91 7.56
CA GLY A 215 16.48 -29.85 6.67
C GLY A 215 17.49 -29.54 5.59
N TYR A 216 16.99 -29.01 4.47
CA TYR A 216 17.81 -28.59 3.35
C TYR A 216 17.26 -27.29 2.75
N LEU A 217 18.17 -26.38 2.41
CA LEU A 217 17.89 -25.14 1.70
C LEU A 217 18.44 -25.24 0.28
N ILE A 218 17.58 -24.96 -0.70
CA ILE A 218 17.86 -25.08 -2.13
C ILE A 218 17.63 -23.72 -2.78
N ILE A 219 18.57 -23.28 -3.62
CA ILE A 219 18.44 -22.06 -4.43
C ILE A 219 18.81 -22.41 -5.87
N ASP A 220 17.91 -22.11 -6.79
CA ASP A 220 18.07 -22.34 -8.24
C ASP A 220 18.51 -23.78 -8.55
N ASP A 221 17.84 -24.73 -7.89
CA ASP A 221 18.04 -26.18 -7.98
C ASP A 221 19.36 -26.71 -7.37
N TYR A 222 20.15 -25.88 -6.70
CA TYR A 222 21.33 -26.30 -5.92
C TYR A 222 21.06 -26.32 -4.42
N VAL A 223 21.46 -27.39 -3.72
CA VAL A 223 21.48 -27.41 -2.25
C VAL A 223 22.60 -26.48 -1.78
N VAL A 224 22.23 -25.40 -1.08
CA VAL A 224 23.18 -24.37 -0.59
C VAL A 224 23.46 -24.48 0.89
N ALA A 225 22.59 -25.16 1.66
CA ALA A 225 22.80 -25.45 3.06
C ALA A 225 21.99 -26.67 3.49
N GLU A 226 22.49 -27.39 4.49
CA GLU A 226 21.84 -28.50 5.15
C GLU A 226 22.09 -28.43 6.66
N GLY A 227 21.21 -29.04 7.45
CA GLY A 227 21.33 -29.03 8.90
C GLY A 227 20.20 -29.79 9.56
N SER A 228 20.29 -29.99 10.87
CA SER A 228 19.32 -30.80 11.61
C SER A 228 18.83 -30.06 12.86
N SER A 229 17.54 -30.20 13.17
CA SER A 229 17.00 -29.72 14.45
C SER A 229 17.67 -30.44 15.61
N ARG A 230 17.95 -29.73 16.70
CA ARG A 230 18.61 -30.33 17.86
C ARG A 230 17.65 -31.22 18.65
N GLY A 231 18.20 -32.21 19.35
CA GLY A 231 17.45 -33.15 20.17
C GLY A 231 16.82 -34.31 19.38
N ASN A 232 15.85 -34.99 20.00
CA ASN A 232 15.31 -36.26 19.51
C ASN A 232 13.92 -36.13 18.86
N THR A 233 13.30 -34.95 18.91
CA THR A 233 11.94 -34.78 18.38
C THR A 233 11.97 -34.67 16.85
N ARG A 234 11.22 -35.55 16.18
CA ARG A 234 11.18 -35.63 14.71
C ARG A 234 9.88 -35.10 14.10
N THR A 235 8.90 -34.83 14.96
CA THR A 235 7.55 -34.43 14.56
C THR A 235 7.38 -32.93 14.73
N LEU A 236 6.81 -32.28 13.74
CA LEU A 236 6.51 -30.85 13.74
C LEU A 236 5.01 -30.61 13.84
N ASN A 237 4.57 -29.80 14.79
CA ASN A 237 3.15 -29.49 15.00
C ASN A 237 2.92 -27.98 14.88
N VAL A 238 2.73 -27.49 13.65
CA VAL A 238 2.34 -26.09 13.40
C VAL A 238 0.83 -25.96 13.19
N THR A 239 0.27 -24.80 13.54
CA THR A 239 -1.16 -24.51 13.40
C THR A 239 -1.40 -23.31 12.47
N PRO A 240 -2.52 -23.27 11.73
CA PRO A 240 -2.89 -22.09 10.95
C PRO A 240 -3.08 -20.86 11.86
N PRO A 241 -2.99 -19.64 11.29
CA PRO A 241 -2.72 -19.34 9.88
C PRO A 241 -1.26 -19.55 9.48
N TYR A 242 -1.04 -20.00 8.23
CA TYR A 242 0.29 -20.03 7.59
C TYR A 242 0.48 -18.72 6.83
N TYR A 243 1.53 -17.98 7.15
CA TYR A 243 1.78 -16.64 6.63
C TYR A 243 2.72 -16.67 5.43
N LEU A 244 2.41 -15.86 4.42
CA LEU A 244 3.29 -15.64 3.26
C LEU A 244 3.43 -14.14 2.97
N GLY A 245 4.68 -13.70 2.82
CA GLY A 245 5.08 -12.34 2.45
C GLY A 245 4.97 -11.29 3.58
N GLY A 246 4.52 -11.69 4.76
CA GLY A 246 4.51 -10.84 5.95
C GLY A 246 3.67 -11.42 7.08
N LEU A 247 3.80 -10.83 8.27
CA LEU A 247 3.04 -11.20 9.47
C LEU A 247 1.88 -10.23 9.73
N ASP A 248 0.91 -10.66 10.54
CA ASP A 248 -0.13 -9.76 11.05
C ASP A 248 0.52 -8.63 11.86
N PRO A 249 0.22 -7.34 11.59
CA PRO A 249 0.76 -6.22 12.35
C PRO A 249 0.59 -6.32 13.87
N ARG A 250 -0.48 -6.98 14.33
CA ARG A 250 -0.76 -7.21 15.76
C ARG A 250 0.28 -8.13 16.41
N MET A 251 0.96 -8.95 15.62
CA MET A 251 1.97 -9.90 16.07
C MET A 251 3.36 -9.26 16.23
N ARG A 252 3.58 -8.00 15.81
CA ARG A 252 4.89 -7.33 16.00
C ARG A 252 5.31 -7.16 17.46
N GLN A 253 4.35 -7.22 18.37
CA GLN A 253 4.60 -7.09 19.82
C GLN A 253 4.87 -8.45 20.49
N ASP A 254 4.78 -9.56 19.75
CA ASP A 254 4.98 -10.89 20.31
C ASP A 254 6.48 -11.18 20.49
N PRO A 255 6.98 -11.32 21.73
CA PRO A 255 8.40 -11.58 21.99
C PRO A 255 8.85 -12.96 21.49
N VAL A 256 7.95 -13.89 21.21
CA VAL A 256 8.26 -15.22 20.65
C VAL A 256 8.60 -15.14 19.15
N LEU A 257 8.09 -14.13 18.46
CA LEU A 257 8.27 -13.93 17.00
C LEU A 257 9.49 -13.08 16.65
N ALA A 258 10.37 -12.84 17.63
CA ALA A 258 11.61 -12.10 17.47
C ALA A 258 12.60 -12.88 16.58
N LEU A 259 12.30 -12.98 15.28
CA LEU A 259 13.28 -13.22 14.23
C LEU A 259 14.28 -12.06 14.30
N LYS A 260 15.27 -12.19 15.18
CA LYS A 260 16.27 -11.21 15.64
C LYS A 260 16.63 -10.14 14.58
N GLY A 261 15.88 -9.04 14.58
CA GLY A 261 16.13 -7.86 13.74
C GLY A 261 15.65 -7.96 12.28
N VAL A 262 14.77 -8.90 11.95
CA VAL A 262 14.21 -9.08 10.59
C VAL A 262 12.90 -8.29 10.46
N ASN A 263 12.70 -7.63 9.32
CA ASN A 263 11.45 -6.94 9.03
C ASN A 263 10.28 -7.93 8.93
N ALA A 264 9.20 -7.70 9.68
CA ALA A 264 8.01 -8.54 9.68
C ALA A 264 7.25 -8.54 8.34
N SER A 265 7.57 -7.62 7.42
CA SER A 265 7.03 -7.58 6.06
C SER A 265 8.13 -7.88 5.05
N PHE A 266 7.85 -8.73 4.07
CA PHE A 266 8.70 -8.86 2.90
C PHE A 266 8.35 -7.78 1.88
N GLU A 267 9.38 -7.16 1.32
CA GLU A 267 9.24 -6.23 0.20
C GLU A 267 9.82 -6.89 -1.05
N GLY A 268 8.98 -7.06 -2.08
CA GLY A 268 9.37 -7.77 -3.30
C GLY A 268 8.22 -8.55 -3.88
N CYS A 269 8.55 -9.54 -4.71
CA CYS A 269 7.58 -10.34 -5.43
C CYS A 269 7.77 -11.83 -5.15
N LEU A 270 6.64 -12.52 -4.98
CA LEU A 270 6.57 -13.96 -4.79
C LEU A 270 5.63 -14.58 -5.81
N ARG A 271 5.97 -15.77 -6.33
CA ARG A 271 5.08 -16.57 -7.18
C ARG A 271 5.36 -18.06 -7.02
N TYR A 272 4.45 -18.87 -7.56
CA TYR A 272 4.58 -20.33 -7.59
C TYR A 272 4.87 -20.95 -6.21
N PHE A 273 4.16 -20.47 -5.17
CA PHE A 273 4.27 -21.06 -3.84
C PHE A 273 3.60 -22.44 -3.80
N LYS A 274 4.42 -23.47 -3.64
CA LYS A 274 4.02 -24.88 -3.72
C LYS A 274 4.51 -25.66 -2.52
N VAL A 275 3.80 -26.74 -2.21
CA VAL A 275 4.21 -27.75 -1.23
C VAL A 275 4.07 -29.14 -1.82
N ASN A 276 5.14 -29.93 -1.74
CA ASN A 276 5.25 -31.27 -2.36
C ASN A 276 4.81 -31.28 -3.83
N GLY A 277 5.12 -30.21 -4.57
CA GLY A 277 4.73 -30.03 -5.98
C GLY A 277 3.30 -29.56 -6.21
N HIS A 278 2.45 -29.49 -5.19
CA HIS A 278 1.08 -29.01 -5.28
C HIS A 278 0.99 -27.50 -5.00
N ASP A 279 0.16 -26.81 -5.77
CA ASP A 279 -0.22 -25.44 -5.45
C ASP A 279 -0.99 -25.39 -4.12
N ILE A 280 -0.72 -24.37 -3.33
CA ILE A 280 -1.44 -24.13 -2.09
C ILE A 280 -2.71 -23.34 -2.44
N SER A 281 -3.86 -23.85 -2.01
CA SER A 281 -5.19 -23.28 -2.29
C SER A 281 -5.30 -21.80 -1.94
N SER A 282 -6.31 -21.10 -2.50
CA SER A 282 -6.48 -19.65 -2.35
C SER A 282 -6.47 -19.18 -0.88
N GLY A 283 -5.41 -18.47 -0.49
CA GLY A 283 -5.30 -17.83 0.82
C GLY A 283 -6.00 -16.47 0.86
N THR A 284 -6.29 -15.96 2.06
CA THR A 284 -6.83 -14.61 2.24
C THR A 284 -5.70 -13.59 2.06
N SER A 285 -5.83 -12.69 1.09
CA SER A 285 -4.84 -11.66 0.81
C SER A 285 -5.15 -10.35 1.53
N PHE A 286 -4.13 -9.70 2.09
CA PHE A 286 -4.22 -8.37 2.69
C PHE A 286 -3.20 -7.46 2.02
N GLY A 287 -3.62 -6.37 1.37
CA GLY A 287 -2.70 -5.39 0.79
C GLY A 287 -1.71 -5.94 -0.25
N VAL A 288 -1.98 -7.12 -0.81
CA VAL A 288 -1.17 -7.78 -1.83
C VAL A 288 -1.66 -7.37 -3.21
N LEU A 289 -0.73 -7.19 -4.14
CA LEU A 289 -1.06 -6.68 -5.47
C LEU A 289 -0.32 -7.47 -6.55
N PRO A 290 -0.72 -7.42 -7.82
CA PRO A 290 0.04 -8.05 -8.89
C PRO A 290 1.47 -7.48 -8.98
N CYS A 291 2.47 -8.36 -9.13
CA CYS A 291 3.86 -7.96 -9.33
C CYS A 291 4.15 -7.71 -10.81
N VAL A 292 3.96 -6.46 -11.24
CA VAL A 292 4.34 -5.98 -12.57
C VAL A 292 5.63 -5.16 -12.48
N ASP A 293 6.42 -5.16 -13.56
CA ASP A 293 7.69 -4.43 -13.62
C ASP A 293 7.50 -2.91 -13.83
N THR A 294 6.30 -2.47 -14.21
CA THR A 294 5.94 -1.06 -14.43
C THR A 294 5.15 -0.50 -13.25
N ILE A 295 5.82 -0.30 -12.12
CA ILE A 295 5.26 0.41 -10.96
C ILE A 295 6.06 1.70 -10.81
N GLU A 296 5.38 2.83 -10.88
CA GLU A 296 5.92 4.12 -10.48
C GLU A 296 6.05 4.15 -8.95
N GLU A 297 7.17 4.64 -8.45
CA GLU A 297 7.41 4.77 -7.02
C GLU A 297 6.47 5.83 -6.39
N GLY A 298 6.32 5.79 -5.07
CA GLY A 298 5.47 6.72 -4.31
C GLY A 298 4.09 6.19 -3.92
N ILE A 299 3.22 7.06 -3.42
CA ILE A 299 1.92 6.70 -2.85
C ILE A 299 0.82 7.23 -3.75
N TYR A 300 -0.04 6.33 -4.19
CA TYR A 300 -1.18 6.67 -5.02
C TYR A 300 -2.38 7.05 -4.16
N PHE A 301 -2.94 8.23 -4.44
CA PHE A 301 -4.21 8.68 -3.92
C PHE A 301 -5.25 8.52 -5.03
N SER A 302 -6.31 7.79 -4.73
CA SER A 302 -7.38 7.54 -5.71
C SER A 302 -8.33 8.74 -5.80
N PRO A 303 -9.02 8.95 -6.93
CA PRO A 303 -10.10 9.95 -7.03
C PRO A 303 -11.23 9.73 -6.01
N ASP A 304 -11.45 8.46 -5.61
CA ASP A 304 -12.44 8.10 -4.59
C ASP A 304 -12.02 8.57 -3.18
N GLY A 305 -10.78 9.05 -3.08
CA GLY A 305 -10.20 9.66 -1.91
C GLY A 305 -9.05 8.88 -1.31
N GLY A 306 -8.59 9.41 -0.19
CA GLY A 306 -7.55 8.81 0.63
C GLY A 306 -6.75 9.88 1.36
N TYR A 307 -6.16 9.50 2.49
CA TYR A 307 -5.27 10.39 3.22
C TYR A 307 -4.24 9.59 4.02
N ILE A 308 -3.15 10.27 4.34
CA ILE A 308 -2.14 9.81 5.29
C ILE A 308 -2.19 10.70 6.52
N LYS A 309 -2.25 10.09 7.72
CA LYS A 309 -2.00 10.81 8.98
C LYS A 309 -0.51 10.79 9.27
N GLN A 310 0.16 11.93 9.08
CA GLN A 310 1.62 11.98 9.25
C GLN A 310 2.02 12.14 10.72
N ARG A 311 1.38 13.06 11.45
CA ARG A 311 1.59 13.31 12.88
C ARG A 311 0.30 13.79 13.50
N GLU A 312 -0.13 13.19 14.61
CA GLU A 312 -1.39 13.54 15.28
C GLU A 312 -1.39 14.92 15.95
N ARG A 313 -0.22 15.37 16.41
CA ARG A 313 -0.03 16.66 17.07
C ARG A 313 1.13 17.39 16.43
N PHE A 314 0.84 18.22 15.45
CA PHE A 314 1.85 18.99 14.74
C PHE A 314 1.62 20.49 14.89
N LYS A 315 2.69 21.22 15.19
CA LYS A 315 2.71 22.68 15.28
C LYS A 315 3.49 23.25 14.10
N VAL A 316 2.81 24.02 13.25
CA VAL A 316 3.46 24.76 12.15
C VAL A 316 4.43 25.80 12.71
N GLY A 317 4.02 26.54 13.75
CA GLY A 317 4.92 27.44 14.48
C GLY A 317 5.42 28.62 13.63
N VAL A 318 6.64 29.08 13.92
CA VAL A 318 7.24 30.27 13.28
C VAL A 318 7.87 29.92 11.92
N LYS A 319 8.48 28.74 11.80
CA LYS A 319 9.09 28.26 10.56
C LYS A 319 8.50 26.90 10.19
N PHE A 320 8.07 26.78 8.95
CA PHE A 320 7.59 25.53 8.37
C PHE A 320 8.12 25.43 6.94
N GLU A 321 8.58 24.25 6.58
CA GLU A 321 9.08 23.95 5.24
C GLU A 321 8.62 22.55 4.87
N VAL A 322 8.01 22.42 3.70
CA VAL A 322 7.66 21.13 3.12
C VAL A 322 8.08 21.10 1.67
N GLU A 323 8.60 19.96 1.25
CA GLU A 323 8.96 19.66 -0.13
C GLU A 323 8.30 18.34 -0.51
N LEU A 324 7.56 18.31 -1.62
CA LEU A 324 6.78 17.17 -2.09
C LEU A 324 7.11 16.90 -3.58
N ASN A 325 7.46 15.66 -3.90
CA ASN A 325 7.49 15.17 -5.28
C ASN A 325 6.12 14.62 -5.65
N ILE A 326 5.45 15.24 -6.61
CA ILE A 326 4.08 14.92 -7.02
C ILE A 326 4.01 14.51 -8.48
N LYS A 327 3.03 13.66 -8.80
CA LYS A 327 2.60 13.36 -10.17
C LYS A 327 1.07 13.29 -10.23
N PRO A 328 0.41 14.45 -10.39
CA PRO A 328 -1.04 14.59 -10.50
C PRO A 328 -1.67 13.85 -11.69
N ARG A 329 -2.93 13.46 -11.50
CA ARG A 329 -3.84 12.93 -12.54
C ARG A 329 -5.12 13.75 -12.68
N SER A 330 -5.20 14.85 -11.94
CA SER A 330 -6.25 15.86 -11.98
C SER A 330 -5.63 17.23 -11.75
N LEU A 331 -6.29 18.27 -12.27
CA LEU A 331 -5.85 19.66 -12.14
C LEU A 331 -6.06 20.23 -10.73
N SER A 332 -6.88 19.57 -9.90
CA SER A 332 -7.24 20.05 -8.57
C SER A 332 -7.10 18.94 -7.52
N GLY A 333 -6.58 19.26 -6.34
CA GLY A 333 -6.38 18.26 -5.30
C GLY A 333 -5.68 18.78 -4.05
N LEU A 334 -6.15 18.35 -2.88
CA LEU A 334 -5.54 18.68 -1.59
C LEU A 334 -4.22 17.91 -1.35
N LEU A 335 -3.08 18.60 -1.32
CA LEU A 335 -1.77 17.98 -1.13
C LEU A 335 -1.41 17.83 0.35
N LEU A 336 -1.62 18.87 1.14
CA LEU A 336 -1.30 18.90 2.57
C LEU A 336 -2.29 19.81 3.28
N SER A 337 -2.76 19.35 4.45
CA SER A 337 -3.58 20.18 5.32
C SER A 337 -3.25 20.00 6.79
N ILE A 338 -3.29 21.11 7.51
CA ILE A 338 -3.31 21.13 8.96
C ILE A 338 -4.20 22.27 9.44
N HIS A 339 -5.14 21.94 10.31
CA HIS A 339 -6.13 22.89 10.81
C HIS A 339 -6.15 22.91 12.33
N ALA A 340 -6.40 24.08 12.90
CA ALA A 340 -6.80 24.26 14.28
C ALA A 340 -8.15 24.98 14.33
N ARG A 341 -8.49 25.58 15.49
CA ARG A 341 -9.77 26.29 15.64
C ARG A 341 -9.87 27.55 14.78
N LYS A 342 -8.74 28.23 14.53
CA LYS A 342 -8.66 29.47 13.75
C LYS A 342 -7.51 29.41 12.76
N ASP A 343 -6.37 28.93 13.25
CA ASP A 343 -5.14 28.82 12.46
C ASP A 343 -5.17 27.60 11.56
N TYR A 344 -4.69 27.75 10.33
CA TYR A 344 -4.53 26.62 9.42
C TYR A 344 -3.45 26.89 8.36
N LEU A 345 -2.95 25.81 7.78
CA LEU A 345 -2.09 25.85 6.60
C LEU A 345 -2.59 24.78 5.62
N VAL A 346 -2.87 25.21 4.40
CA VAL A 346 -3.35 24.36 3.30
C VAL A 346 -2.43 24.53 2.10
N LEU A 347 -2.03 23.42 1.49
CA LEU A 347 -1.35 23.36 0.21
C LEU A 347 -2.18 22.49 -0.74
N GLU A 348 -2.53 23.04 -1.89
CA GLU A 348 -3.46 22.40 -2.82
C GLU A 348 -3.16 22.77 -4.27
N LEU A 349 -3.62 21.91 -5.18
CA LEU A 349 -3.76 22.20 -6.60
C LEU A 349 -5.16 22.73 -6.86
N VAL A 350 -5.26 23.80 -7.63
CA VAL A 350 -6.55 24.41 -8.03
C VAL A 350 -6.47 24.77 -9.50
N ASN A 351 -7.16 24.00 -10.34
CA ASN A 351 -7.25 24.19 -11.80
C ASN A 351 -5.86 24.39 -12.46
N GLY A 352 -4.90 23.56 -12.08
CA GLY A 352 -3.53 23.58 -12.61
C GLY A 352 -2.57 24.53 -11.88
N THR A 353 -3.06 25.37 -10.97
CA THR A 353 -2.22 26.25 -10.13
C THR A 353 -1.86 25.59 -8.81
N VAL A 354 -0.72 25.95 -8.21
CA VAL A 354 -0.38 25.53 -6.83
C VAL A 354 -0.69 26.68 -5.89
N ARG A 355 -1.51 26.42 -4.86
CA ARG A 355 -1.91 27.43 -3.89
C ARG A 355 -1.51 27.01 -2.48
N MET A 356 -0.88 27.93 -1.76
CA MET A 356 -0.60 27.82 -0.33
C MET A 356 -1.37 28.92 0.39
N THR A 357 -2.19 28.51 1.34
CA THR A 357 -2.99 29.40 2.18
C THR A 357 -2.62 29.21 3.64
N VAL A 358 -2.38 30.31 4.34
CA VAL A 358 -2.04 30.34 5.76
C VAL A 358 -2.94 31.33 6.49
N GLU A 359 -3.60 30.87 7.54
CA GLU A 359 -4.27 31.72 8.53
C GLU A 359 -3.57 31.56 9.88
N ASN A 360 -3.21 32.68 10.48
CA ASN A 360 -2.41 32.79 11.71
C ASN A 360 -3.07 33.68 12.76
N GLY A 361 -4.40 33.85 12.67
CA GLY A 361 -5.22 34.68 13.54
C GLY A 361 -5.19 36.17 13.20
N ALA A 362 -4.46 36.57 12.15
CA ALA A 362 -4.34 37.95 11.68
C ALA A 362 -4.87 38.17 10.25
N GLY A 363 -5.57 37.18 9.71
CA GLY A 363 -6.13 37.17 8.36
C GLY A 363 -5.34 36.28 7.42
N GLU A 364 -6.05 35.79 6.41
CA GLU A 364 -5.54 34.85 5.43
C GLU A 364 -4.42 35.44 4.56
N ILE A 365 -3.38 34.63 4.35
CA ILE A 365 -2.23 34.92 3.49
C ILE A 365 -2.19 33.82 2.43
N THR A 366 -2.23 34.21 1.16
CA THR A 366 -2.28 33.26 0.04
C THR A 366 -1.18 33.56 -0.96
N SER A 367 -0.43 32.52 -1.32
CA SER A 367 0.56 32.54 -2.40
C SER A 367 0.10 31.55 -3.47
N THR A 368 0.12 31.95 -4.73
CA THR A 368 -0.31 31.13 -5.85
C THR A 368 0.77 31.08 -6.92
N TYR A 369 1.25 29.88 -7.24
CA TYR A 369 2.06 29.62 -8.42
C TYR A 369 1.14 29.33 -9.61
N ILE A 370 1.16 30.22 -10.60
CA ILE A 370 0.47 30.03 -11.87
C ILE A 370 1.50 29.54 -12.90
N PRO A 371 1.38 28.29 -13.39
CA PRO A 371 2.25 27.80 -14.45
C PRO A 371 1.92 28.47 -15.79
N PRO A 372 2.84 28.47 -16.76
CA PRO A 372 2.59 28.97 -18.12
C PRO A 372 1.48 28.21 -18.86
N ASP A 373 1.34 26.91 -18.55
CA ASP A 373 0.31 26.01 -19.08
C ASP A 373 -0.41 25.36 -17.89
N THR A 374 -1.74 25.36 -17.90
CA THR A 374 -2.55 24.78 -16.82
C THR A 374 -2.34 23.27 -16.67
N SER A 375 -1.93 22.58 -17.74
CA SER A 375 -1.65 21.14 -17.75
C SER A 375 -0.21 20.78 -17.36
N LEU A 376 0.68 21.77 -17.16
CA LEU A 376 2.11 21.58 -16.89
C LEU A 376 2.34 20.54 -15.79
N LEU A 377 1.59 20.65 -14.68
CA LEU A 377 1.75 19.79 -13.52
C LEU A 377 1.16 18.39 -13.67
N CYS A 378 0.31 18.13 -14.67
CA CYS A 378 -0.29 16.82 -14.91
C CYS A 378 0.11 16.22 -16.26
N ASP A 379 1.33 16.52 -16.68
CA ASP A 379 1.98 16.07 -17.91
C ASP A 379 2.52 14.62 -17.84
N GLY A 380 2.25 13.92 -16.73
CA GLY A 380 2.67 12.55 -16.45
C GLY A 380 4.12 12.38 -15.97
N HIS A 381 4.85 13.47 -15.75
CA HIS A 381 6.17 13.47 -15.11
C HIS A 381 6.08 13.85 -13.63
N TRP A 382 7.21 13.75 -12.93
CA TRP A 382 7.32 14.18 -11.55
C TRP A 382 7.64 15.66 -11.47
N HIS A 383 6.96 16.36 -10.57
CA HIS A 383 7.21 17.76 -10.26
C HIS A 383 7.51 17.93 -8.77
N THR A 384 8.40 18.85 -8.43
CA THR A 384 8.74 19.15 -7.04
C THR A 384 8.05 20.44 -6.61
N ILE A 385 7.20 20.35 -5.59
CA ILE A 385 6.60 21.52 -4.93
C ILE A 385 7.34 21.78 -3.63
N LYS A 386 7.81 23.02 -3.45
CA LYS A 386 8.39 23.50 -2.20
C LYS A 386 7.55 24.63 -1.64
N ALA A 387 7.10 24.47 -0.40
CA ALA A 387 6.30 25.46 0.32
C ALA A 387 6.99 25.84 1.63
N ILE A 388 7.25 27.13 1.80
CA ILE A 388 8.01 27.68 2.92
C ILE A 388 7.16 28.74 3.61
N LYS A 389 7.04 28.63 4.93
CA LYS A 389 6.58 29.70 5.81
C LYS A 389 7.74 30.10 6.72
N SER A 390 8.07 31.38 6.74
CA SER A 390 9.02 31.97 7.68
C SER A 390 8.40 33.22 8.31
N LYS A 391 8.08 33.13 9.61
CA LYS A 391 7.32 34.15 10.34
C LYS A 391 6.00 34.45 9.63
N HIS A 392 5.89 35.65 9.05
CA HIS A 392 4.72 36.18 8.36
C HIS A 392 4.94 36.21 6.83
N VAL A 393 5.97 35.54 6.33
CA VAL A 393 6.27 35.44 4.90
C VAL A 393 6.05 34.01 4.44
N ILE A 394 5.37 33.84 3.30
CA ILE A 394 5.21 32.55 2.64
C ILE A 394 5.83 32.60 1.24
N THR A 395 6.38 31.48 0.80
CA THR A 395 7.02 31.32 -0.51
C THR A 395 6.66 29.96 -1.08
N LEU A 396 6.35 29.94 -2.38
CA LEU A 396 6.11 28.73 -3.15
C LEU A 396 7.14 28.61 -4.27
N ALA A 397 7.55 27.38 -4.54
CA ALA A 397 8.30 27.04 -5.73
C ALA A 397 7.81 25.74 -6.37
N VAL A 398 7.94 25.66 -7.69
CA VAL A 398 7.64 24.48 -8.51
C VAL A 398 8.83 24.24 -9.43
N ASP A 399 9.41 23.04 -9.41
CA ASP A 399 10.54 22.63 -10.28
C ASP A 399 11.72 23.63 -10.28
N ASN A 400 11.99 24.22 -9.11
CA ASN A 400 12.98 25.28 -8.86
C ASN A 400 12.62 26.69 -9.34
N ASP A 401 11.43 26.92 -9.91
CA ASP A 401 10.91 28.27 -10.15
C ASP A 401 10.25 28.83 -8.88
N PHE A 402 10.86 29.86 -8.30
CA PHE A 402 10.38 30.50 -7.07
C PHE A 402 9.47 31.68 -7.40
N LYS A 403 8.31 31.76 -6.72
CA LYS A 403 7.51 32.98 -6.70
C LYS A 403 8.03 33.98 -5.69
N ASP A 404 7.71 35.24 -5.96
CA ASP A 404 7.97 36.34 -5.04
C ASP A 404 7.31 36.05 -3.67
N PRO A 405 8.04 36.28 -2.56
CA PRO A 405 7.50 36.03 -1.23
C PRO A 405 6.28 36.91 -0.93
N VAL A 406 5.23 36.30 -0.37
CA VAL A 406 4.02 37.02 0.06
C VAL A 406 4.10 37.29 1.55
N GLN A 407 3.93 38.56 1.94
CA GLN A 407 4.00 39.00 3.33
C GLN A 407 2.60 39.21 3.92
N GLY A 408 2.32 38.55 5.03
CA GLY A 408 1.11 38.71 5.82
C GLY A 408 1.23 39.65 7.00
N LYS A 409 0.13 39.76 7.77
CA LYS A 409 0.03 40.65 8.93
C LYS A 409 0.75 40.05 10.16
N ARG A 410 1.17 40.93 11.07
CA ARG A 410 2.16 40.81 12.17
C ARG A 410 2.20 39.53 13.04
N SER A 411 1.27 38.58 12.95
CA SER A 411 1.34 37.31 13.71
C SER A 411 2.41 36.38 13.12
N PRO A 412 3.47 36.01 13.86
CA PRO A 412 4.58 35.23 13.29
C PRO A 412 4.38 33.72 13.37
N SER A 413 3.44 33.23 14.20
CA SER A 413 3.25 31.80 14.48
C SER A 413 1.90 31.34 13.97
N VAL A 414 1.86 30.11 13.47
CA VAL A 414 0.62 29.37 13.17
C VAL A 414 0.53 28.28 14.24
N ASP A 415 -0.35 28.48 15.21
CA ASP A 415 -0.43 27.67 16.42
C ASP A 415 -1.40 26.50 16.23
N THR A 416 -0.99 25.56 15.38
CA THR A 416 -1.68 24.28 15.22
C THR A 416 -1.23 23.28 16.30
N LEU A 417 -2.14 22.42 16.75
CA LEU A 417 -1.86 21.27 17.63
C LEU A 417 -2.72 20.06 17.23
N HIS A 418 -2.94 19.90 15.93
CA HIS A 418 -3.79 18.85 15.37
C HIS A 418 -3.02 18.02 14.34
N THR A 419 -3.73 17.07 13.73
CA THR A 419 -3.17 16.13 12.78
C THR A 419 -2.74 16.81 11.48
N LEU A 420 -1.53 16.52 11.03
CA LEU A 420 -1.04 16.84 9.70
C LEU A 420 -1.48 15.74 8.72
N TYR A 421 -2.23 16.11 7.70
CA TYR A 421 -2.70 15.20 6.65
C TYR A 421 -1.99 15.45 5.32
N LEU A 422 -1.78 14.37 4.55
CA LEU A 422 -1.25 14.41 3.18
C LEU A 422 -2.23 13.73 2.21
N GLY A 423 -2.35 14.30 0.99
CA GLY A 423 -3.15 13.84 -0.14
C GLY A 423 -4.67 13.91 0.02
N GLY A 424 -5.17 14.17 1.23
CA GLY A 424 -6.60 14.33 1.48
C GLY A 424 -6.89 14.62 2.95
N HIS A 425 -8.16 14.60 3.32
CA HIS A 425 -8.61 14.80 4.69
C HIS A 425 -9.86 13.93 4.97
N PRO A 426 -10.05 13.38 6.18
CA PRO A 426 -11.22 12.55 6.50
C PRO A 426 -12.57 13.29 6.40
N ASN A 427 -12.58 14.62 6.57
CA ASN A 427 -13.79 15.45 6.53
C ASN A 427 -13.52 16.78 5.82
N PRO A 428 -13.28 16.80 4.50
CA PRO A 428 -12.82 18.02 3.81
C PRO A 428 -13.89 19.11 3.77
N LYS A 429 -15.17 18.73 3.77
CA LYS A 429 -16.32 19.66 3.77
C LYS A 429 -16.46 20.48 5.06
N LYS A 430 -15.79 20.07 6.14
CA LYS A 430 -15.85 20.75 7.45
C LYS A 430 -14.61 21.61 7.72
N LEU A 431 -13.71 21.74 6.75
CA LEU A 431 -12.47 22.49 6.89
C LEU A 431 -12.67 23.97 6.50
N PRO A 432 -12.22 24.92 7.34
CA PRO A 432 -12.05 26.32 6.91
C PRO A 432 -10.90 26.43 5.89
N GLY A 433 -11.02 27.38 4.95
CA GLY A 433 -10.10 27.53 3.81
C GLY A 433 -10.53 26.63 2.68
#